data_AF-A0A8T4EI21-F1
#
_entry.id   AF-A0A8T4EI21-F1
#
_cell.length_a   1.000
_cell.length_b   1.000
_cell.length_c   1.000
_cell.angle_alpha   90.00
_cell.angle_beta   90.00
_cell.angle_gamma   90.00
#
_symmetry.space_group_name_H-M   'P 1'
#
loop_
_entity.id
_entity.type
_entity.pdbx_description
1 polymer ?
#
loop_
_entity_poly.entity_id
_entity_poly.type
_entity_poly.pdbx_seq_one_letter_code
_entity_poly.pdbx_strand_id
1 'polypeptide(L)'
;MQNKEIFNVFFREKPAMMLVGLKNAKGGVYASSLAKSIDCTYSHVVKILQEMQKAGLINFEKQGRLKLLTLTKTGNEVAEHIDSIRNVL
;
A
#
# COMPACT_ATOMS: atom_id res chain seq x y z
N MET A 1 6.50 -20.57 1.15
CA MET A 1 5.87 -20.72 -0.18
C MET A 1 4.50 -21.39 -0.15
N GLN A 2 4.00 -21.94 0.97
CA GLN A 2 2.57 -22.33 1.13
C GLN A 2 1.67 -21.15 1.55
N ASN A 3 2.16 -20.29 2.44
CA ASN A 3 1.39 -19.20 3.05
C ASN A 3 0.97 -18.11 2.06
N LYS A 4 1.73 -17.96 0.98
CA LYS A 4 1.46 -17.00 -0.09
C LYS A 4 0.21 -17.37 -0.90
N GLU A 5 -0.08 -18.66 -1.04
CA GLU A 5 -1.26 -19.11 -1.80
C GLU A 5 -2.54 -18.78 -1.06
N ILE A 6 -2.63 -19.11 0.23
CA ILE A 6 -3.82 -18.81 1.04
C ILE A 6 -4.02 -17.30 1.24
N PHE A 7 -2.94 -16.54 1.44
CA PHE A 7 -3.02 -15.08 1.50
C PHE A 7 -3.61 -14.48 0.22
N ASN A 8 -3.24 -15.04 -0.95
CA ASN A 8 -3.73 -14.59 -2.24
C ASN A 8 -5.20 -14.95 -2.51
N VAL A 9 -5.75 -15.95 -1.81
CA VAL A 9 -7.20 -16.26 -1.84
C VAL A 9 -7.99 -15.16 -1.11
N PHE A 10 -7.49 -14.65 0.01
CA PHE A 10 -8.15 -13.60 0.77
C PHE A 10 -7.87 -12.19 0.24
N PHE A 11 -6.63 -11.92 -0.17
CA PHE A 11 -6.15 -10.59 -0.53
C PHE A 11 -5.48 -10.59 -1.90
N ARG A 12 -5.68 -9.51 -2.65
CA ARG A 12 -4.80 -9.22 -3.78
C ARG A 12 -3.44 -8.78 -3.23
N GLU A 13 -2.41 -9.61 -3.41
CA GLU A 13 -1.08 -9.42 -2.83
C GLU A 13 -0.54 -8.00 -3.04
N LYS A 14 -0.52 -7.54 -4.30
CA LYS A 14 0.08 -6.26 -4.66
C LYS A 14 -0.57 -5.10 -3.89
N PRO A 15 -1.90 -4.85 -3.98
CA PRO A 15 -2.59 -3.84 -3.16
C PRO A 15 -2.33 -3.95 -1.65
N ALA A 16 -2.42 -5.16 -1.08
CA ALA A 16 -2.21 -5.36 0.35
C ALA A 16 -0.78 -4.97 0.76
N MET A 17 0.21 -5.40 -0.03
CA MET A 17 1.61 -5.07 0.19
C MET A 17 1.94 -3.60 -0.04
N MET A 18 1.15 -2.85 -0.82
CA MET A 18 1.35 -1.40 -0.94
C MET A 18 1.10 -0.72 0.41
N LEU A 19 0.03 -1.10 1.10
CA LEU A 19 -0.34 -0.51 2.39
C LEU A 19 0.70 -0.85 3.46
N VAL A 20 1.12 -2.12 3.52
CA VAL A 20 2.19 -2.58 4.43
C VAL A 20 3.53 -1.91 4.10
N GLY A 21 3.85 -1.73 2.82
CA GLY A 21 5.05 -1.04 2.38
C GLY A 21 5.08 0.43 2.80
N LEU A 22 3.93 1.12 2.74
CA LEU A 22 3.80 2.49 3.23
C LEU A 22 4.00 2.58 4.75
N LYS A 23 3.49 1.61 5.52
CA LYS A 23 3.67 1.54 6.99
C LYS A 23 5.15 1.41 7.37
N ASN A 24 5.87 0.55 6.66
CA ASN A 24 7.27 0.27 6.96
C ASN A 24 8.23 1.34 6.42
N ALA A 25 7.75 2.30 5.63
CA ALA A 25 8.56 3.39 5.13
C ALA A 25 8.85 4.42 6.22
N LYS A 26 10.12 4.87 6.31
CA LYS A 26 10.54 5.94 7.21
C LYS A 26 10.15 7.31 6.61
N GLY A 27 8.86 7.61 6.60
CA GLY A 27 8.30 8.84 6.05
C GLY A 27 7.49 8.63 4.77
N GLY A 28 7.06 9.73 4.15
CA GLY A 28 6.19 9.64 2.99
C GLY A 28 6.88 9.09 1.74
N VAL A 29 6.14 8.31 0.96
CA VAL A 29 6.66 7.56 -0.19
C VAL A 29 6.19 8.17 -1.49
N TYR A 30 7.10 8.34 -2.46
CA TYR A 30 6.68 8.75 -3.80
C TYR A 30 5.96 7.61 -4.52
N ALA A 31 4.82 7.91 -5.15
CA ALA A 31 4.05 6.93 -5.91
C ALA A 31 4.87 6.24 -7.02
N SER A 32 5.83 6.97 -7.62
CA SER A 32 6.76 6.42 -8.62
C SER A 32 7.71 5.37 -8.03
N SER A 33 8.26 5.62 -6.84
CA SER A 33 9.11 4.65 -6.13
C SER A 33 8.32 3.42 -5.70
N LEU A 34 7.10 3.62 -5.21
CA LEU A 34 6.19 2.54 -4.85
C LEU A 34 5.86 1.66 -6.07
N ALA A 35 5.54 2.26 -7.22
CA ALA A 35 5.25 1.51 -8.44
C ALA A 35 6.41 0.61 -8.91
N LYS A 36 7.66 1.09 -8.79
CA LYS A 36 8.85 0.29 -9.09
C LYS A 36 8.99 -0.90 -8.14
N SER A 37 8.71 -0.72 -6.85
CA SER A 37 8.86 -1.78 -5.84
C SER A 37 7.84 -2.93 -5.97
N ILE A 38 6.66 -2.66 -6.53
CA ILE A 38 5.54 -3.62 -6.63
C ILE A 38 5.49 -4.29 -8.02
N ASP A 39 6.45 -3.99 -8.90
CA ASP A 39 6.52 -4.51 -10.27
C ASP A 39 5.18 -4.34 -11.01
N CYS A 40 4.66 -3.11 -11.02
CA CYS A 40 3.38 -2.79 -11.64
C CYS A 40 3.48 -1.46 -12.41
N THR A 41 2.64 -1.32 -13.44
CA THR A 41 2.62 -0.07 -14.22
C THR A 41 2.17 1.08 -13.35
N TYR A 42 2.77 2.25 -13.57
CA TYR A 42 2.45 3.45 -12.79
C TYR A 42 0.94 3.79 -12.84
N SER A 43 0.30 3.67 -14.01
CA SER A 43 -1.13 3.95 -14.16
C SER A 43 -2.02 3.02 -13.34
N HIS A 44 -1.65 1.74 -13.20
CA HIS A 44 -2.40 0.79 -12.39
C HIS A 44 -2.22 1.08 -10.90
N VAL A 45 -0.99 1.36 -10.46
CA VAL A 45 -0.67 1.74 -9.08
C VAL A 45 -1.41 3.00 -8.67
N VAL A 46 -1.44 4.03 -9.53
CA VAL A 46 -2.17 5.27 -9.25
C VAL A 46 -3.67 5.02 -9.08
N LYS A 47 -4.29 4.15 -9.90
CA LYS A 47 -5.71 3.80 -9.74
C LYS A 47 -5.97 3.16 -8.37
N ILE A 48 -5.12 2.22 -7.96
CA ILE A 48 -5.25 1.56 -6.64
C ILE A 48 -5.10 2.59 -5.51
N LEU A 49 -4.10 3.47 -5.58
CA LEU A 49 -3.87 4.52 -4.59
C LEU A 49 -5.04 5.51 -4.52
N GLN A 50 -5.67 5.83 -5.64
CA GLN A 50 -6.87 6.66 -5.64
C GLN A 50 -8.04 6.00 -4.91
N GLU A 51 -8.26 4.69 -5.08
CA GLU A 51 -9.28 3.97 -4.32
C GLU A 51 -8.96 3.90 -2.82
N MET A 52 -7.69 3.69 -2.45
CA MET A 52 -7.25 3.75 -1.06
C MET A 52 -7.44 5.13 -0.43
N GLN A 53 -7.21 6.20 -1.20
CA GLN A 53 -7.46 7.57 -0.73
C GLN A 53 -8.95 7.81 -0.53
N LYS A 54 -9.81 7.39 -1.48
CA LYS A 54 -11.27 7.51 -1.37
C LYS A 54 -11.79 6.75 -0.13
N ALA A 55 -11.19 5.61 0.18
CA ALA A 55 -11.49 4.83 1.39
C ALA A 55 -10.88 5.42 2.67
N GLY A 56 -10.15 6.54 2.60
CA GLY A 56 -9.55 7.21 3.76
C GLY A 56 -8.35 6.47 4.36
N LEU A 57 -7.69 5.58 3.61
CA LEU A 57 -6.53 4.82 4.09
C LEU A 57 -5.20 5.56 3.88
N ILE A 58 -5.12 6.40 2.84
CA ILE A 58 -3.91 7.17 2.52
C ILE A 58 -4.24 8.62 2.20
N ASN A 59 -3.25 9.48 2.38
CA ASN A 59 -3.25 10.85 1.90
C ASN A 59 -2.26 11.02 0.75
N PHE A 60 -2.62 11.87 -0.21
CA PHE A 60 -1.66 12.43 -1.16
C PHE A 60 -1.30 13.84 -0.73
N GLU A 61 -0.06 14.03 -0.30
CA GLU A 61 0.50 15.35 -0.06
C GLU A 61 1.12 15.87 -1.35
N LYS A 62 0.67 17.04 -1.81
CA LYS A 62 1.28 17.72 -2.95
C LYS A 62 2.54 18.44 -2.49
N GLN A 63 3.70 17.95 -2.92
CA GLN A 63 4.94 18.72 -2.93
C GLN A 63 5.28 19.08 -4.38
N GLY A 64 4.74 20.22 -4.84
CA GLY A 64 4.87 20.66 -6.23
C GLY A 64 4.23 19.66 -7.22
N ARG A 65 5.02 19.14 -8.17
CA ARG A 65 4.57 18.12 -9.14
C ARG A 65 4.58 16.70 -8.56
N LEU A 66 5.23 16.49 -7.42
CA LEU A 66 5.35 15.20 -6.78
C LEU A 66 4.21 14.98 -5.78
N LYS A 67 3.68 13.76 -5.78
CA LYS A 67 2.70 13.32 -4.78
C LYS A 67 3.40 12.39 -3.81
N LEU A 68 3.54 12.85 -2.57
CA LEU A 68 4.01 12.05 -1.45
C LEU A 68 2.81 11.28 -0.88
N LEU A 69 2.99 10.00 -0.58
CA LEU A 69 1.97 9.13 0.01
C LEU A 69 2.24 8.98 1.49
N THR A 70 1.23 9.24 2.32
CA THR A 70 1.26 9.00 3.76
C THR A 70 0.04 8.18 4.18
N LEU A 71 0.18 7.33 5.20
CA LEU A 71 -0.96 6.60 5.76
C LEU A 71 -1.77 7.53 6.66
N THR A 72 -3.09 7.38 6.63
CA THR A 72 -3.94 7.93 7.69
C THR A 72 -3.80 7.09 8.96
N LYS A 73 -4.43 7.51 10.06
CA LYS A 73 -4.53 6.68 11.26
C LYS A 73 -5.16 5.32 10.95
N THR A 74 -6.32 5.33 10.30
CA THR A 74 -7.01 4.11 9.86
C THR A 74 -6.17 3.28 8.90
N GLY A 75 -5.46 3.92 7.97
CA GLY A 75 -4.55 3.23 7.06
C GLY A 75 -3.44 2.47 7.78
N ASN A 76 -2.85 3.07 8.82
CA ASN A 76 -1.85 2.40 9.65
C ASN A 76 -2.42 1.18 10.38
N GLU A 77 -3.60 1.31 10.99
CA GLU A 77 -4.26 0.20 11.68
C GLU A 77 -4.59 -0.96 10.73
N VAL A 78 -5.13 -0.65 9.55
CA VAL A 78 -5.42 -1.67 8.52
C VAL A 78 -4.12 -2.33 8.02
N ALA A 79 -3.06 -1.55 7.80
CA ALA A 79 -1.77 -2.09 7.39
C ALA A 79 -1.16 -3.03 8.44
N GLU A 80 -1.28 -2.67 9.73
CA GLU A 80 -0.84 -3.51 10.85
C GLU A 80 -1.58 -4.85 10.90
N HIS A 81 -2.90 -4.84 10.74
CA HIS A 81 -3.70 -6.07 10.73
C HIS A 81 -3.36 -6.96 9.53
N ILE A 82 -3.18 -6.38 8.35
CA ILE A 82 -2.77 -7.14 7.15
C ILE A 82 -1.39 -7.79 7.37
N ASP A 83 -0.43 -7.04 7.91
CA ASP A 83 0.92 -7.54 8.19
C ASP A 83 0.90 -8.66 9.25
N SER A 84 0.08 -8.49 10.30
CA SER A 84 -0.15 -9.50 11.33
C SER A 84 -0.76 -10.78 10.76
N ILE A 85 -1.82 -10.66 9.95
CA ILE A 85 -2.46 -11.81 9.28
C ILE A 85 -1.44 -12.54 8.41
N ARG A 86 -0.62 -11.80 7.64
CA ARG A 86 0.41 -12.38 6.79
C ARG A 86 1.50 -13.12 7.56
N ASN A 87 1.84 -12.66 8.76
CA ASN A 87 2.86 -13.29 9.60
C ASN A 87 2.34 -14.55 10.33
N VAL A 88 1.03 -14.64 10.55
CA VAL A 88 0.37 -15.81 11.16
C VAL A 88 0.11 -16.90 10.14
N LEU A 89 -0.31 -16.52 8.92
CA LEU A 89 -0.57 -17.45 7.81
C LEU A 89 0.72 -18.02 7.26
#